data_AF-A0A969VGE7-F1
#
_entry.id   AF-A0A969VGE7-F1
#
_cell.length_a   1.000
_cell.length_b   1.000
_cell.length_c   1.000
_cell.angle_alpha   90.00
_cell.angle_beta   90.00
_cell.angle_gamma   90.00
#
_symmetry.space_group_name_H-M   'P 1'
#
loop_
_entity.id
_entity.type
_entity.pdbx_description
1 polymer ?
#
loop_
_entity_poly.entity_id
_entity_poly.type
_entity_poly.pdbx_seq_one_letter_code
_entity_poly.pdbx_strand_id
1 'polypeptide(L)' 'MKSFFCLQKAKQDKQFPNRFQVVLPKWCLDEFDLLRWIIGFGASVKVVEPPELVEKINNIAKGIIDLYE' A
#
# COMPACT_ATOMS: atom_id res chain seq x y z
N MET A 1 22.46 -8.49 14.14
CA MET A 1 22.85 -8.16 12.75
C MET A 1 22.13 -6.87 12.36
N LYS A 2 22.83 -5.74 12.21
CA LYS A 2 22.23 -4.47 11.74
C LYS A 2 22.37 -4.46 10.21
N SER A 3 21.25 -4.53 9.48
CA SER A 3 21.25 -4.37 8.03
C SER A 3 21.74 -2.97 7.68
N PHE A 4 22.75 -2.87 6.81
CA PHE A 4 23.31 -1.59 6.33
C PHE A 4 22.31 -0.78 5.49
N PHE A 5 21.21 -1.38 5.06
CA PHE A 5 20.18 -0.76 4.22
C PHE A 5 18.88 -0.43 4.97
N CYS A 6 18.95 -0.26 6.29
CA CYS A 6 17.80 0.24 7.04
C CYS A 6 17.79 1.76 7.02
N LEU A 7 16.87 2.36 6.24
CA LEU A 7 16.51 3.76 6.43
C LEU A 7 16.18 3.99 7.92
N GLN A 8 16.74 5.05 8.50
CA GLN A 8 16.46 5.40 9.89
C GLN A 8 14.93 5.46 10.10
N LYS A 9 14.44 4.98 11.25
CA LYS A 9 13.02 5.16 11.58
C LYS A 9 12.74 6.66 11.52
N ALA A 10 11.71 7.05 10.76
CA ALA A 10 11.27 8.44 10.76
C ALA A 10 11.07 8.84 12.23
N LYS A 11 11.61 10.01 12.62
CA LYS A 11 11.11 10.70 13.82
C LYS A 11 9.59 10.75 13.69
N GLN A 12 8.86 10.76 14.81
CA GLN A 12 7.39 10.84 14.84
C GLN A 12 6.88 12.13 14.20
N ASP A 13 7.05 12.23 12.89
CA ASP A 13 6.65 13.35 12.07
C ASP A 13 5.17 13.13 11.81
N LYS A 14 4.38 13.88 12.57
CA LYS A 14 2.92 13.83 12.46
C LYS A 14 2.46 14.29 11.07
N GLN A 15 3.29 15.06 10.34
CA GLN A 15 2.96 15.50 8.98
C GLN A 15 3.27 14.42 7.95
N PHE A 16 4.28 13.57 8.18
CA PHE A 16 4.70 12.52 7.25
C PHE A 16 4.85 11.16 7.96
N PRO A 17 3.74 10.50 8.34
CA PRO A 17 3.78 9.26 9.12
C PRO A 17 4.37 8.08 8.32
N ASN A 18 4.29 8.14 6.98
CA ASN A 18 4.78 7.10 6.08
C ASN A 18 6.11 7.53 5.44
N ARG A 19 7.10 6.63 5.46
CA ARG A 19 8.46 6.88 4.92
C ARG A 19 8.51 7.05 3.39
N PHE A 20 7.49 6.57 2.70
CA PHE A 20 7.34 6.69 1.26
C PHE A 20 5.91 7.08 0.95
N GLN A 21 5.76 8.18 0.20
CA GLN A 21 4.49 8.66 -0.31
C GLN A 21 4.74 9.04 -1.77
N VAL A 22 3.83 8.66 -2.65
CA VAL A 22 3.95 8.91 -4.09
C VAL A 22 2.59 9.29 -4.63
N VAL A 23 2.58 10.26 -5.53
CA VAL A 23 1.43 10.60 -6.35
C VAL A 23 1.63 9.96 -7.71
N LEU A 24 0.66 9.18 -8.16
CA LEU A 24 0.71 8.47 -9.42
C LEU A 24 -0.32 9.03 -10.40
N PRO A 25 -0.06 8.96 -11.72
CA PRO A 25 -1.05 9.32 -12.73
C PRO A 25 -2.33 8.48 -12.62
N LYS A 26 -3.46 9.04 -13.06
CA LYS A 26 -4.77 8.37 -13.01
C LYS A 26 -4.83 7.02 -13.74
N TRP A 27 -4.04 6.83 -14.80
CA TRP A 27 -4.00 5.55 -15.53
C TRP A 27 -3.50 4.38 -14.67
N CYS A 28 -2.82 4.66 -13.56
CA CYS A 28 -2.33 3.63 -12.66
C CYS A 28 -3.44 2.88 -11.89
N LEU A 29 -4.68 3.37 -11.89
CA LEU A 29 -5.81 2.74 -11.19
C LEU A 29 -6.11 1.31 -11.66
N ASP A 30 -5.84 1.05 -12.93
CA ASP A 30 -6.09 -0.23 -13.59
C ASP A 30 -4.79 -0.94 -13.99
N GLU A 31 -3.65 -0.41 -13.54
CA GLU A 31 -2.36 -1.02 -13.77
C GLU A 31 -2.22 -2.26 -12.89
N PHE A 32 -2.04 -3.41 -13.55
CA PHE A 32 -2.05 -4.72 -12.92
C PHE A 32 -0.88 -4.88 -11.94
N ASP A 33 0.33 -4.46 -12.32
CA ASP A 33 1.51 -4.62 -11.49
C ASP A 33 1.43 -3.80 -10.21
N LEU A 34 0.88 -2.58 -10.27
CA LEU A 34 0.63 -1.73 -9.11
C LEU A 34 -0.36 -2.38 -8.15
N LEU A 35 -1.49 -2.89 -8.65
CA LEU A 35 -2.49 -3.56 -7.82
C LEU A 35 -1.88 -4.81 -7.15
N ARG A 36 -1.18 -5.64 -7.93
CA ARG A 36 -0.48 -6.83 -7.44
C ARG A 36 0.56 -6.47 -6.39
N TRP A 37 1.31 -5.40 -6.60
CA TRP A 37 2.31 -4.90 -5.67
C TRP A 37 1.63 -4.47 -4.36
N ILE A 38 0.61 -3.60 -4.42
CA ILE A 38 -0.13 -3.13 -3.23
C ILE A 38 -0.62 -4.31 -2.38
N ILE A 39 -1.31 -5.27 -3.01
CA ILE A 39 -1.86 -6.44 -2.31
C ILE A 39 -0.74 -7.33 -1.76
N GLY A 40 0.32 -7.55 -2.54
CA GLY A 40 1.43 -8.41 -2.16
C GLY A 40 2.24 -7.92 -0.95
N PHE A 41 2.25 -6.60 -0.69
CA PHE A 41 2.86 -6.04 0.52
C PHE A 41 1.94 -6.04 1.75
N GLY A 42 0.66 -6.37 1.59
CA GLY A 42 -0.31 -6.50 2.68
C GLY A 42 -0.34 -5.29 3.61
N ALA A 43 -0.24 -5.53 4.92
CA ALA A 43 -0.30 -4.50 5.97
C ALA A 43 0.86 -3.47 5.94
N SER A 44 1.83 -3.62 5.03
CA SER A 44 2.95 -2.68 4.88
C SER A 44 2.64 -1.52 3.93
N VAL A 45 1.55 -1.59 3.16
CA VAL A 45 1.11 -0.56 2.22
C VAL A 45 -0.33 -0.17 2.51
N LYS A 46 -0.61 1.13 2.53
CA LYS A 46 -1.96 1.67 2.69
C LYS A 46 -2.28 2.61 1.54
N VAL A 47 -3.34 2.29 0.80
CA VAL A 47 -3.95 3.21 -0.16
C VAL A 47 -4.84 4.18 0.63
N VAL A 48 -4.66 5.48 0.41
CA VAL A 48 -5.44 6.53 1.08
C VAL A 48 -6.43 7.18 0.10
N GLU A 49 -6.01 7.37 -1.14
CA GLU A 49 -6.78 7.96 -2.22
C GLU A 49 -6.33 7.39 -3.58
N PRO A 50 -7.19 7.43 -4.61
CA PRO A 50 -8.59 7.85 -4.56
C PRO A 50 -9.53 6.76 -3.98
N PRO A 51 -10.77 7.12 -3.57
CA PRO A 51 -11.72 6.18 -2.95
C PRO A 51 -11.99 4.92 -3.78
N GLU A 52 -12.08 5.06 -5.10
CA GLU A 52 -12.27 3.94 -6.04
C GLU A 52 -11.15 2.89 -5.95
N LEU A 53 -9.90 3.32 -5.75
CA LEU A 53 -8.77 2.40 -5.59
C LEU A 53 -8.81 1.73 -4.21
N VAL A 54 -9.21 2.48 -3.18
CA VAL A 54 -9.39 1.93 -1.82
C VAL A 54 -10.44 0.81 -1.82
N GLU A 55 -11.60 1.06 -2.45
CA GLU A 55 -12.67 0.06 -2.58
C GLU A 55 -12.20 -1.16 -3.37
N LYS A 56 -11.50 -0.95 -4.48
CA LYS A 56 -10.97 -2.04 -5.31
C LYS A 56 -10.04 -2.96 -4.51
N ILE A 57 -9.10 -2.40 -3.74
CA ILE A 57 -8.17 -3.18 -2.91
C ILE A 57 -8.92 -3.93 -1.79
N ASN A 58 -9.89 -3.27 -1.13
CA ASN A 58 -10.69 -3.90 -0.08
C ASN A 58 -11.51 -5.08 -0.61
N ASN A 59 -12.12 -4.95 -1.78
CA ASN A 59 -12.90 -6.02 -2.41
C ASN A 59 -12.02 -7.24 -2.75
N ILE A 60 -10.82 -7.00 -3.27
CA ILE A 60 -9.86 -8.09 -3.55
C ILE A 60 -9.42 -8.77 -2.26
N ALA A 61 -9.04 -7.99 -1.24
CA ALA A 61 -8.61 -8.52 0.05
C ALA A 61 -9.72 -9.35 0.72
N LYS A 62 -10.96 -8.86 0.68
CA LYS A 62 -12.12 -9.57 1.20
C LYS A 62 -12.34 -10.90 0.48
N GLY A 63 -12.30 -10.91 -0.86
CA GLY A 63 -12.45 -12.14 -1.64
C GLY A 63 -11.36 -13.18 -1.33
N ILE A 64 -10.15 -12.74 -0.96
CA ILE A 64 -9.09 -13.64 -0.48
C ILE A 64 -9.44 -14.20 0.89
N ILE A 65 -9.86 -13.35 1.84
CA ILE A 65 -10.23 -13.78 3.21
C ILE A 65 -11.39 -14.79 3.17
N ASP A 66 -12.45 -14.48 2.42
CA ASP A 66 -13.65 -15.32 2.29
C ASP A 66 -13.33 -16.74 1.72
N LEU A 67 -12.16 -16.95 1.12
CA LEU A 67 -11.73 -18.26 0.59
C LEU A 67 -11.05 -19.15 1.65
N TYR A 68 -10.53 -18.57 2.72
CA TYR A 68 -9.78 -19.28 3.76
C TYR A 68 -10.52 -19.34 5.12
N GLU A 69 -11.63 -18.61 5.26
CA GLU A 69 -12.58 -18.69 6.39
C GLU A 69 -13.70 -19.70 6.11
#